data_AF-A0A7J4LW88-F1
#
_entry.id   AF-A0A7J4LW88-F1
#
_cell.length_a   1.000
_cell.length_b   1.000
_cell.length_c   1.000
_cell.angle_alpha   90.00
_cell.angle_beta   90.00
_cell.angle_gamma   90.00
#
_symmetry.space_group_name_H-M   'P 1'
#
loop_
_entity.id
_entity.type
_entity.pdbx_description
1 polymer ?
#
loop_
_entity_poly.entity_id
_entity_poly.type
_entity_poly.pdbx_seq_one_letter_code
_entity_poly.pdbx_strand_id
1 'polypeptide(L)'
;MAKVRQALGERALPHDFVLCAPSRMDRAFPSIAATVAYGIDIPPNNIPFADIFTFSRDLPSKLSFSLATASQGFCSDPLRAGVILCGDVEESTITDHCGLWIPDDMESHIGVFPDWVMSPPRRTAQLSAVALYQPPLVLDNATLSRVLESGGFEGTSDEWMLPRTGMRQGYIELEKTLDEMAIAASENLLDKYPHLRSSIDLVAVATCSRPGYDLSSTDPSRHPVAANVANHLGIHDDAFDLQAACSGFPYTLAAVTSLVSMGYSGCALLICAEKFSSILDYQDRSSAPLFGDIAAACLVTPSDEGVQRVQLHGDGSPGMQEMLTTKWDDTRYIITQDDGVLCLRQDPGWKVVMNGRRIYQWALQTPIPAIVEYVQESGGEDFFNRGGIIIPHSANARITSALREQLHAACSNFPDSAVIDIVEQYRNVSGASPLVGLYEVEQQVLRAKRNPPKEIIFAGFGAGMTWGIVHYKP
;
A
#
# COMPACT_ATOMS: atom_id res chain seq x y z
N MET A 1 -0.40 -43.71 20.48
CA MET A 1 0.17 -43.69 21.85
C MET A 1 0.89 -44.98 22.25
N ALA A 2 0.22 -46.14 22.35
CA ALA A 2 0.86 -47.39 22.83
C ALA A 2 2.11 -47.82 22.02
N LYS A 3 2.06 -47.73 20.69
CA LYS A 3 3.21 -48.03 19.79
C LYS A 3 4.38 -47.04 19.93
N VAL A 4 4.10 -45.78 20.29
CA VAL A 4 5.12 -44.72 20.46
C VAL A 4 5.84 -44.89 21.80
N ARG A 5 5.10 -45.20 22.87
CA ARG A 5 5.68 -45.54 24.18
C ARG A 5 6.56 -46.79 24.12
N GLN A 6 6.18 -47.77 23.32
CA GLN A 6 6.96 -49.00 23.12
C GLN A 6 8.28 -48.73 22.35
N ALA A 7 8.32 -47.72 21.48
CA ALA A 7 9.51 -47.38 20.69
C ALA A 7 10.52 -46.48 21.42
N LEU A 8 10.06 -45.60 22.31
CA LEU A 8 10.89 -44.61 23.01
C LEU A 8 11.40 -45.06 24.40
N GLY A 9 10.88 -46.17 24.92
CA GLY A 9 11.18 -46.67 26.26
C GLY A 9 10.53 -45.80 27.36
N GLU A 10 10.07 -46.42 28.45
CA GLU A 10 9.24 -45.77 29.50
C GLU A 10 9.93 -44.64 30.30
N ARG A 11 11.14 -44.20 29.92
CA ARG A 11 11.91 -43.18 30.66
C ARG A 11 12.05 -41.83 29.94
N ALA A 12 11.55 -41.69 28.71
CA ALA A 12 11.87 -40.53 27.86
C ALA A 12 10.67 -39.67 27.46
N LEU A 13 9.60 -39.63 28.24
CA LEU A 13 8.46 -38.74 27.95
C LEU A 13 8.23 -37.78 29.13
N PRO A 14 8.54 -36.47 28.97
CA PRO A 14 7.94 -35.45 29.81
C PRO A 14 6.41 -35.51 29.67
N HIS A 15 5.70 -35.07 30.70
CA HIS A 15 4.27 -35.30 30.89
C HIS A 15 3.32 -34.70 29.82
N ASP A 16 3.82 -33.90 28.88
CA ASP A 16 2.99 -33.17 27.93
C ASP A 16 3.21 -33.65 26.49
N PHE A 17 2.24 -34.42 25.99
CA PHE A 17 2.15 -34.80 24.56
C PHE A 17 0.94 -34.11 23.95
N VAL A 18 1.16 -33.34 22.88
CA VAL A 18 0.08 -32.79 22.04
C VAL A 18 0.21 -33.37 20.63
N LEU A 19 -0.85 -34.04 20.18
CA LEU A 19 -1.00 -34.55 18.82
C LEU A 19 -1.84 -33.55 18.03
N CYS A 20 -1.26 -32.85 17.06
CA CYS A 20 -1.99 -31.92 16.20
C CYS A 20 -2.26 -32.55 14.82
N ALA A 21 -3.51 -32.43 14.36
CA ALA A 21 -3.89 -32.57 12.96
C ALA A 21 -4.26 -31.17 12.41
N PRO A 22 -3.77 -30.77 11.22
CA PRO A 22 -4.08 -29.46 10.65
C PRO A 22 -5.57 -29.36 10.27
N SER A 23 -6.20 -28.22 10.57
CA SER A 23 -7.65 -28.01 10.39
C SER A 23 -8.07 -27.51 9.00
N ARG A 24 -7.16 -27.36 8.03
CA ARG A 24 -7.47 -27.07 6.62
C ARG A 24 -6.41 -27.62 5.68
N MET A 25 -6.82 -28.51 4.77
CA MET A 25 -6.00 -29.02 3.66
C MET A 25 -6.21 -28.16 2.41
N ASP A 26 -5.13 -27.56 1.89
CA ASP A 26 -5.05 -27.20 0.48
C ASP A 26 -4.77 -28.47 -0.35
N ARG A 27 -5.51 -28.66 -1.45
CA ARG A 27 -5.53 -29.87 -2.30
C ARG A 27 -4.22 -30.21 -3.04
N ALA A 28 -3.09 -29.59 -2.71
CA ALA A 28 -1.84 -29.73 -3.47
C ALA A 28 -0.86 -30.79 -2.91
N PHE A 29 -1.11 -31.39 -1.73
CA PHE A 29 -0.22 -32.39 -1.13
C PHE A 29 -1.03 -33.59 -0.60
N PRO A 30 -0.90 -34.80 -1.19
CA PRO A 30 -1.73 -35.96 -0.83
C PRO A 30 -1.19 -36.81 0.35
N SER A 31 -0.23 -36.33 1.14
CA SER A 31 0.30 -37.05 2.31
C SER A 31 -0.11 -36.39 3.63
N ILE A 32 -0.79 -37.14 4.50
CA ILE A 32 -1.19 -36.69 5.85
C ILE A 32 0.03 -36.70 6.76
N ALA A 33 0.52 -35.51 7.13
CA ALA A 33 1.55 -35.37 8.16
C ALA A 33 0.89 -35.18 9.53
N ALA A 34 0.98 -36.19 10.40
CA ALA A 34 0.71 -36.01 11.83
C ALA A 34 1.91 -35.29 12.46
N THR A 35 1.67 -34.14 13.10
CA THR A 35 2.73 -33.32 13.71
C THR A 35 2.80 -33.60 15.21
N VAL A 36 3.98 -34.00 15.69
CA VAL A 36 4.30 -34.09 17.12
C VAL A 36 5.41 -33.08 17.41
N ALA A 37 5.12 -32.07 18.22
CA ALA A 37 6.10 -31.07 18.64
C ALA A 37 6.66 -31.44 20.02
N TYR A 38 7.98 -31.33 20.19
CA TYR A 38 8.66 -31.42 21.48
C TYR A 38 9.23 -30.06 21.86
N GLY A 39 9.03 -29.63 23.11
CA GLY A 39 9.84 -28.60 23.75
C GLY A 39 10.97 -29.27 24.54
N ILE A 40 12.23 -28.94 24.24
CA ILE A 40 13.38 -29.33 25.05
C ILE A 40 14.06 -28.05 25.52
N ASP A 41 14.09 -27.82 26.83
CA ASP A 41 14.95 -26.79 27.43
C ASP A 41 16.39 -27.30 27.44
N ILE A 42 17.26 -26.68 26.63
CA ILE A 42 18.70 -27.01 26.60
C ILE A 42 19.43 -26.08 27.58
N PRO A 43 20.11 -26.61 28.63
CA PRO A 43 20.83 -25.78 29.59
C PRO A 43 22.09 -25.14 28.96
N PRO A 44 22.60 -24.02 29.51
CA PRO A 44 23.45 -23.07 28.79
C PRO A 44 24.90 -23.49 28.51
N ASN A 45 25.30 -24.74 28.75
CA ASN A 45 26.72 -25.12 28.73
C ASN A 45 27.05 -26.21 27.69
N ASN A 46 27.82 -25.80 26.67
CA ASN A 46 28.74 -26.58 25.83
C ASN A 46 28.28 -27.97 25.37
N ILE A 47 27.36 -28.02 24.40
CA ILE A 47 27.29 -29.14 23.46
C ILE A 47 27.70 -28.61 22.08
N PRO A 48 28.82 -29.07 21.49
CA PRO A 48 29.17 -28.73 20.13
C PRO A 48 28.03 -29.17 19.18
N PHE A 49 27.64 -28.31 18.24
CA PHE A 49 26.59 -28.57 17.23
C PHE A 49 26.77 -29.90 16.46
N ALA A 50 27.97 -30.50 16.49
CA ALA A 50 28.29 -31.77 15.86
C ALA A 50 27.73 -33.01 16.60
N ASP A 51 27.37 -32.92 17.88
CA ASP A 51 26.90 -34.07 18.68
C ASP A 51 25.39 -34.34 18.58
N ILE A 52 24.64 -33.55 17.81
CA ILE A 52 23.18 -33.74 17.59
C ILE A 52 22.89 -34.74 16.44
N PHE A 53 23.92 -35.27 15.77
CA PHE A 53 23.74 -36.27 14.73
C PHE A 53 24.05 -37.66 15.25
N THR A 54 22.99 -38.48 15.43
CA THR A 54 22.82 -39.86 14.94
C THR A 54 21.92 -40.65 15.89
N PHE A 55 20.61 -40.64 15.67
CA PHE A 55 19.69 -41.66 16.17
C PHE A 55 18.92 -42.23 14.99
N SER A 56 19.58 -43.07 14.17
CA SER A 56 18.91 -43.69 13.01
C SER A 56 19.12 -45.20 12.90
N ARG A 57 19.68 -45.89 13.90
CA ARG A 57 20.13 -47.28 13.69
C ARG A 57 19.27 -48.43 14.20
N ASP A 58 18.21 -48.21 14.98
CA ASP A 58 17.38 -49.33 15.47
C ASP A 58 15.86 -49.05 15.53
N LEU A 59 15.30 -48.30 14.57
CA LEU A 59 13.84 -48.11 14.46
C LEU A 59 13.25 -48.85 13.25
N PRO A 60 12.02 -49.39 13.35
CA PRO A 60 11.37 -50.12 12.26
C PRO A 60 11.29 -49.24 11.01
N SER A 61 11.42 -49.85 9.83
CA SER A 61 11.56 -49.24 8.50
C SER A 61 10.39 -48.36 8.00
N LYS A 62 9.54 -47.83 8.88
CA LYS A 62 8.38 -46.98 8.58
C LYS A 62 8.42 -45.59 9.25
N LEU A 63 9.52 -45.22 9.90
CA LEU A 63 9.73 -43.88 10.48
C LEU A 63 10.97 -43.25 9.86
N SER A 64 10.77 -42.37 8.88
CA SER A 64 11.80 -41.51 8.33
C SER A 64 11.89 -40.22 9.15
N PHE A 65 13.06 -39.95 9.73
CA PHE A 65 13.34 -38.67 10.39
C PHE A 65 13.87 -37.68 9.36
N SER A 66 13.15 -36.57 9.17
CA SER A 66 13.71 -35.39 8.50
C SER A 66 13.90 -34.32 9.56
N LEU A 67 15.15 -33.98 9.86
CA LEU A 67 15.46 -32.82 10.68
C LEU A 67 15.24 -31.58 9.80
N ALA A 68 14.08 -30.95 9.91
CA ALA A 68 13.88 -29.63 9.33
C ALA A 68 14.57 -28.62 10.25
N THR A 69 15.84 -28.30 10.00
CA THR A 69 16.38 -27.02 10.45
C THR A 69 15.54 -25.95 9.77
N ALA A 70 14.97 -25.02 10.56
CA ALA A 70 14.38 -23.80 10.04
C ALA A 70 15.48 -22.99 9.34
N SER A 71 15.77 -23.33 8.08
CA SER A 71 16.55 -22.50 7.19
C SER A 71 15.58 -21.52 6.56
N GLN A 72 15.79 -20.24 6.91
CA GLN A 72 15.09 -19.02 6.49
C GLN A 72 14.09 -18.47 7.51
N GLY A 73 14.67 -17.84 8.52
CA GLY A 73 14.01 -17.04 9.53
C GLY A 73 14.97 -16.88 10.69
N PHE A 74 15.68 -15.76 10.77
CA PHE A 74 16.54 -15.44 11.90
C PHE A 74 15.70 -15.46 13.18
N CYS A 75 15.79 -16.54 13.95
CA CYS A 75 15.36 -16.55 15.35
C CYS A 75 16.42 -15.75 16.13
N SER A 76 16.05 -14.58 16.63
CA SER A 76 16.95 -13.71 17.40
C SER A 76 17.17 -14.19 18.84
N ASP A 77 16.67 -15.38 19.20
CA ASP A 77 16.84 -15.98 20.53
C ASP A 77 17.47 -17.39 20.41
N PRO A 78 18.73 -17.58 20.84
CA PRO A 78 19.45 -18.85 20.68
C PRO A 78 18.95 -19.98 21.60
N LEU A 79 17.91 -19.76 22.42
CA LEU A 79 17.43 -20.72 23.43
C LEU A 79 16.27 -21.63 23.00
N ARG A 80 15.75 -21.53 21.78
CA ARG A 80 14.57 -22.33 21.39
C ARG A 80 14.66 -22.89 19.97
N ALA A 81 15.03 -24.18 19.88
CA ALA A 81 14.91 -24.97 18.66
C ALA A 81 13.81 -26.04 18.86
N GLY A 82 12.79 -26.04 18.00
CA GLY A 82 11.76 -27.09 17.95
C GLY A 82 12.10 -28.15 16.91
N VAL A 83 11.87 -29.43 17.22
CA VAL A 83 12.03 -30.55 16.28
C VAL A 83 10.64 -31.00 15.80
N ILE A 84 10.46 -31.07 14.48
CA ILE A 84 9.23 -31.53 13.83
C ILE A 84 9.42 -33.00 13.41
N LEU A 85 8.51 -33.89 13.82
CA LEU A 85 8.45 -35.26 13.33
C LEU A 85 7.22 -35.44 12.44
N CYS A 86 7.43 -35.91 11.21
CA CYS A 86 6.36 -36.30 10.27
C CYS A 86 6.41 -37.81 10.01
N GLY A 87 5.25 -38.47 9.96
CA GLY A 87 5.13 -39.85 9.50
C GLY A 87 3.87 -40.03 8.65
N ASP A 88 3.95 -40.84 7.60
CA ASP A 88 2.86 -41.09 6.65
C ASP A 88 1.81 -42.06 7.24
N VAL A 89 0.52 -41.75 7.03
CA VAL A 89 -0.62 -42.62 7.39
C VAL A 89 -1.39 -43.00 6.12
N GLU A 90 -1.66 -44.29 5.93
CA GLU A 90 -2.36 -44.82 4.75
C GLU A 90 -3.86 -44.44 4.70
N GLU A 91 -4.34 -44.19 3.49
CA GLU A 91 -5.62 -43.56 3.10
C GLU A 91 -6.88 -44.40 3.45
N SER A 92 -6.73 -45.68 3.81
CA SER A 92 -7.85 -46.64 3.93
C SER A 92 -8.64 -46.58 5.25
N THR A 93 -8.40 -45.59 6.11
CA THR A 93 -8.97 -45.54 7.47
C THR A 93 -9.92 -44.38 7.75
N ILE A 94 -10.32 -43.59 6.75
CA ILE A 94 -11.13 -42.37 6.96
C ILE A 94 -12.61 -42.67 6.65
N THR A 95 -13.43 -42.85 7.69
CA THR A 95 -14.91 -42.82 7.59
C THR A 95 -15.47 -41.47 8.07
N ASP A 96 -16.59 -41.05 7.47
CA ASP A 96 -17.27 -39.74 7.39
C ASP A 96 -17.55 -38.89 8.67
N HIS A 97 -16.83 -39.05 9.77
CA HIS A 97 -16.99 -38.21 10.96
C HIS A 97 -15.62 -37.75 11.50
N CYS A 98 -15.03 -36.71 10.92
CA CYS A 98 -13.95 -35.98 11.57
C CYS A 98 -14.52 -35.03 12.65
N GLY A 99 -15.05 -35.62 13.72
CA GLY A 99 -15.21 -34.94 15.00
C GLY A 99 -13.90 -35.01 15.78
N LEU A 100 -13.52 -33.93 16.45
CA LEU A 100 -12.40 -33.92 17.40
C LEU A 100 -12.69 -34.97 18.47
N TRP A 101 -11.92 -36.07 18.52
CA TRP A 101 -12.04 -37.04 19.60
C TRP A 101 -11.16 -36.57 20.76
N ILE A 102 -11.77 -35.89 21.73
CA ILE A 102 -11.16 -35.54 23.01
C ILE A 102 -11.53 -36.67 23.99
N PRO A 103 -10.57 -37.45 24.51
CA PRO A 103 -10.85 -38.41 25.57
C PRO A 103 -11.36 -37.71 26.84
N ASP A 104 -12.39 -38.25 27.48
CA ASP A 104 -13.06 -37.67 28.67
C ASP A 104 -12.10 -37.46 29.88
N ASP A 105 -10.90 -38.03 29.87
CA ASP A 105 -9.89 -37.90 30.92
C ASP A 105 -8.90 -36.74 30.72
N MET A 106 -8.94 -36.05 29.57
CA MET A 106 -8.00 -34.96 29.21
C MET A 106 -8.55 -33.54 29.44
N GLU A 107 -9.84 -33.35 29.77
CA GLU A 107 -10.39 -32.01 30.02
C GLU A 107 -9.69 -31.26 31.17
N SER A 108 -9.08 -31.99 32.10
CA SER A 108 -8.37 -31.41 33.25
C SER A 108 -6.92 -30.97 32.95
N HIS A 109 -6.39 -31.29 31.77
CA HIS A 109 -5.00 -31.03 31.37
C HIS A 109 -4.87 -30.19 30.09
N ILE A 110 -5.95 -29.52 29.66
CA ILE A 110 -5.86 -28.47 28.65
C ILE A 110 -5.16 -27.26 29.29
N GLY A 111 -3.84 -27.34 29.36
CA GLY A 111 -2.99 -26.18 29.55
C GLY A 111 -3.30 -25.21 28.43
N VAL A 112 -3.84 -24.05 28.80
CA VAL A 112 -3.95 -22.86 27.96
C VAL A 112 -2.70 -22.79 27.09
N PHE A 113 -2.85 -22.88 25.76
CA PHE A 113 -1.75 -22.62 24.84
C PHE A 113 -1.09 -21.32 25.32
N PRO A 114 0.21 -21.32 25.65
CA PRO A 114 0.89 -20.07 25.91
C PRO A 114 0.73 -19.19 24.68
N ASP A 115 0.37 -17.91 24.86
CA ASP A 115 0.08 -16.96 23.77
C ASP A 115 1.19 -16.90 22.69
N TRP A 116 2.40 -17.38 22.99
CA TRP A 116 3.54 -17.42 22.07
C TRP A 116 3.49 -18.53 20.99
N VAL A 117 2.61 -19.54 21.12
CA VAL A 117 2.40 -20.57 20.08
C VAL A 117 1.28 -20.16 19.11
N MET A 118 0.46 -19.19 19.49
CA MET A 118 -0.48 -18.56 18.58
C MET A 118 0.28 -17.58 17.69
N SER A 119 -0.13 -17.51 16.42
CA SER A 119 0.46 -16.68 15.36
C SER A 119 1.05 -15.38 15.91
N PRO A 120 2.23 -14.92 15.42
CA PRO A 120 2.77 -13.63 15.82
C PRO A 120 1.62 -12.61 15.79
N PRO A 121 1.50 -11.73 16.81
CA PRO A 121 0.38 -10.80 16.90
C PRO A 121 0.17 -10.18 15.53
N ARG A 122 -1.08 -10.12 15.04
CA ARG A 122 -1.40 -9.58 13.71
C ARG A 122 -0.98 -8.11 13.68
N ARG A 123 0.31 -7.87 13.41
CA ARG A 123 0.86 -6.55 13.17
C ARG A 123 0.35 -6.16 11.81
N THR A 124 -0.60 -5.24 11.78
CA THR A 124 -0.86 -4.49 10.57
C THR A 124 0.06 -3.27 10.55
N ALA A 125 -0.18 -2.35 9.62
CA ALA A 125 0.61 -1.15 9.44
C ALA A 125 -0.24 0.10 9.69
N GLN A 126 0.30 1.03 10.47
CA GLN A 126 -0.26 2.36 10.69
C GLN A 126 0.52 3.42 9.91
N LEU A 127 -0.16 4.49 9.52
CA LEU A 127 0.39 5.71 8.96
C LEU A 127 0.73 6.67 10.12
N SER A 128 1.98 6.63 10.61
CA SER A 128 2.37 7.26 11.88
C SER A 128 2.76 8.74 11.77
N ALA A 129 3.07 9.23 10.57
CA ALA A 129 3.39 10.63 10.30
C ALA A 129 3.07 10.96 8.83
N VAL A 130 2.73 12.22 8.54
CA VAL A 130 2.54 12.70 7.17
C VAL A 130 3.07 14.13 6.98
N ALA A 131 3.65 14.40 5.82
CA ALA A 131 4.05 15.73 5.40
C ALA A 131 3.92 15.92 3.88
N LEU A 132 4.03 17.17 3.45
CA LEU A 132 3.83 17.60 2.08
C LEU A 132 5.00 18.48 1.66
N TYR A 133 5.49 18.31 0.44
CA TYR A 133 6.15 19.35 -0.33
C TYR A 133 5.16 19.95 -1.31
N GLN A 134 4.89 21.24 -1.11
CA GLN A 134 4.06 22.04 -1.98
C GLN A 134 4.97 22.95 -2.84
N PRO A 135 4.97 22.81 -4.17
CA PRO A 135 5.73 23.71 -5.03
C PRO A 135 5.37 25.19 -4.79
N PRO A 136 6.35 26.11 -4.92
CA PRO A 136 6.13 27.52 -4.58
C PRO A 136 5.22 28.26 -5.58
N LEU A 137 5.15 27.80 -6.83
CA LEU A 137 4.36 28.46 -7.86
C LEU A 137 2.90 28.00 -7.81
N VAL A 138 2.02 28.91 -7.41
CA VAL A 138 0.57 28.75 -7.48
C VAL A 138 0.08 29.04 -8.90
N LEU A 139 -0.47 28.03 -9.56
CA LEU A 139 -1.11 28.14 -10.87
C LEU A 139 -2.62 28.23 -10.70
N ASP A 140 -3.12 29.43 -10.40
CA ASP A 140 -4.56 29.72 -10.43
C ASP A 140 -5.10 29.78 -11.87
N ASN A 141 -6.42 29.73 -12.01
CA ASN A 141 -7.09 29.76 -13.31
C ASN A 141 -6.80 31.05 -14.09
N ALA A 142 -6.70 32.19 -13.42
CA ALA A 142 -6.41 33.46 -14.09
C ALA A 142 -4.99 33.48 -14.69
N THR A 143 -4.02 32.93 -13.96
CA THR A 143 -2.62 32.82 -14.36
C THR A 143 -2.47 31.83 -15.49
N LEU A 144 -3.08 30.64 -15.38
CA LEU A 144 -3.12 29.69 -16.48
C LEU A 144 -3.73 30.31 -17.75
N SER A 145 -4.87 31.00 -17.64
CA SER A 145 -5.52 31.67 -18.78
C SER A 145 -4.56 32.63 -19.48
N ARG A 146 -3.87 33.50 -18.72
CA ARG A 146 -2.91 34.48 -19.28
C ARG A 146 -1.72 33.79 -19.98
N VAL A 147 -1.20 32.72 -19.40
CA VAL A 147 -0.08 31.97 -20.00
C VAL A 147 -0.52 31.33 -21.32
N LEU A 148 -1.71 30.72 -21.37
CA LEU A 148 -2.25 30.13 -22.59
C LEU A 148 -2.51 31.19 -23.68
N GLU A 149 -3.11 32.32 -23.31
CA GLU A 149 -3.34 33.46 -24.21
C GLU A 149 -2.02 34.01 -24.78
N SER A 150 -0.95 34.08 -23.96
CA SER A 150 0.36 34.53 -24.42
C SER A 150 0.99 33.63 -25.49
N GLY A 151 0.64 32.34 -25.51
CA GLY A 151 1.04 31.40 -26.55
C GLY A 151 0.07 31.32 -27.73
N GLY A 152 -0.93 32.19 -27.81
CA GLY A 152 -1.94 32.19 -28.87
C GLY A 152 -3.06 31.16 -28.69
N PHE A 153 -3.23 30.60 -27.48
CA PHE A 153 -4.25 29.61 -27.15
C PHE A 153 -5.37 30.22 -26.32
N GLU A 154 -6.30 30.90 -27.01
CA GLU A 154 -7.40 31.61 -26.37
C GLU A 154 -8.58 30.70 -25.95
N GLY A 155 -9.40 31.21 -25.04
CA GLY A 155 -10.71 30.65 -24.70
C GLY A 155 -10.74 29.74 -23.47
N THR A 156 -9.60 29.43 -22.85
CA THR A 156 -9.51 28.65 -21.62
C THR A 156 -9.57 29.57 -20.39
N SER A 157 -10.73 30.19 -20.15
CA SER A 157 -10.94 31.09 -19.01
C SER A 157 -11.38 30.37 -17.73
N ASP A 158 -11.38 31.07 -16.60
CA ASP A 158 -11.95 30.56 -15.33
C ASP A 158 -13.42 30.12 -15.49
N GLU A 159 -14.24 30.92 -16.18
CA GLU A 159 -15.63 30.58 -16.49
C GLU A 159 -15.77 29.29 -17.31
N TRP A 160 -14.75 28.95 -18.09
CA TRP A 160 -14.72 27.69 -18.82
C TRP A 160 -14.20 26.53 -17.95
N MET A 161 -13.14 26.75 -17.17
CA MET A 161 -12.44 25.73 -16.38
C MET A 161 -13.25 25.30 -15.15
N LEU A 162 -13.73 26.25 -14.35
CA LEU A 162 -14.31 25.96 -13.03
C LEU A 162 -15.54 25.03 -13.12
N PRO A 163 -16.54 25.26 -13.98
CA PRO A 163 -17.70 24.36 -14.07
C PRO A 163 -17.37 22.96 -14.61
N ARG A 164 -16.23 22.80 -15.28
CA ARG A 164 -15.81 21.53 -15.90
C ARG A 164 -14.93 20.69 -14.99
N THR A 165 -14.14 21.34 -14.15
CA THR A 165 -13.08 20.72 -13.36
C THR A 165 -13.35 20.80 -11.85
N GLY A 166 -14.02 21.86 -11.39
CA GLY A 166 -14.12 22.25 -9.99
C GLY A 166 -12.81 22.76 -9.40
N MET A 167 -11.79 23.03 -10.23
CA MET A 167 -10.46 23.46 -9.81
C MET A 167 -10.34 24.97 -9.87
N ARG A 168 -9.76 25.59 -8.84
CA ARG A 168 -9.44 27.03 -8.81
C ARG A 168 -7.96 27.28 -8.97
N GLN A 169 -7.16 26.43 -8.34
CA GLN A 169 -5.72 26.53 -8.32
C GLN A 169 -5.10 25.15 -8.16
N GLY A 170 -3.82 25.09 -8.47
CA GLY A 170 -2.91 23.99 -8.11
C GLY A 170 -1.50 24.53 -8.06
N TYR A 171 -0.53 23.63 -7.97
CA TYR A 171 0.87 23.98 -7.85
C TYR A 171 1.64 23.39 -9.03
N ILE A 172 2.67 24.09 -9.49
CA ILE A 172 3.59 23.58 -10.51
C ILE A 172 5.03 23.79 -10.05
N GLU A 173 5.91 22.86 -10.41
CA GLU A 173 7.33 22.90 -10.07
C GLU A 173 8.16 23.18 -11.32
N LEU A 174 8.80 24.34 -11.36
CA LEU A 174 9.61 24.75 -12.51
C LEU A 174 11.07 24.35 -12.38
N GLU A 175 11.61 24.30 -11.16
CA GLU A 175 13.04 24.16 -10.92
C GLU A 175 13.40 22.75 -10.48
N LYS A 176 12.68 22.20 -9.50
CA LYS A 176 13.01 20.88 -8.94
C LYS A 176 12.58 19.74 -9.86
N THR A 177 13.41 18.72 -9.96
CA THR A 177 13.06 17.40 -10.49
C THR A 177 12.03 16.69 -9.60
N LEU A 178 11.42 15.61 -10.11
CA LEU A 178 10.53 14.75 -9.33
C LEU A 178 11.21 14.21 -8.06
N ASP A 179 12.49 13.88 -8.17
CA ASP A 179 13.31 13.32 -7.11
C ASP A 179 13.55 14.35 -6.02
N GLU A 180 13.90 15.57 -6.39
CA GLU A 180 14.07 16.69 -5.46
C GLU A 180 12.74 17.05 -4.77
N MET A 181 11.59 16.90 -5.44
CA MET A 181 10.29 17.05 -4.80
C MET A 181 10.02 15.94 -3.75
N ALA A 182 10.33 14.68 -4.09
CA ALA A 182 10.20 13.55 -3.19
C ALA A 182 11.13 13.67 -1.97
N ILE A 183 12.37 14.11 -2.20
CA ILE A 183 13.35 14.45 -1.17
C ILE A 183 12.78 15.55 -0.26
N ALA A 184 12.31 16.66 -0.83
CA ALA A 184 11.80 17.78 -0.05
C ALA A 184 10.57 17.40 0.80
N ALA A 185 9.68 16.53 0.29
CA ALA A 185 8.55 16.02 1.09
C ALA A 185 9.01 15.16 2.27
N SER A 186 10.07 14.37 2.07
CA SER A 186 10.67 13.52 3.09
C SER A 186 11.42 14.34 4.14
N GLU A 187 12.16 15.37 3.72
CA GLU A 187 12.81 16.33 4.63
C GLU A 187 11.76 17.08 5.47
N ASN A 188 10.67 17.57 4.86
CA ASN A 188 9.58 18.19 5.61
C ASN A 188 8.95 17.26 6.65
N LEU A 189 8.92 15.95 6.40
CA LEU A 189 8.48 14.95 7.39
C LEU A 189 9.50 14.82 8.51
N LEU A 190 10.78 14.63 8.16
CA LEU A 190 11.86 14.41 9.11
C LEU A 190 12.17 15.65 9.96
N ASP A 191 11.92 16.86 9.46
CA ASP A 191 12.04 18.09 10.24
C ASP A 191 11.01 18.15 11.38
N LYS A 192 9.81 17.58 11.15
CA LYS A 192 8.78 17.43 12.19
C LYS A 192 9.11 16.27 13.15
N TYR A 193 9.73 15.21 12.64
CA TYR A 193 10.01 13.98 13.39
C TYR A 193 11.48 13.53 13.25
N PRO A 194 12.46 14.32 13.72
CA PRO A 194 13.88 14.07 13.44
C PRO A 194 14.41 12.77 14.05
N HIS A 195 13.79 12.32 15.13
CA HIS A 195 14.13 11.08 15.83
C HIS A 195 13.77 9.81 15.03
N LEU A 196 12.96 9.92 13.97
CA LEU A 196 12.55 8.78 13.14
C LEU A 196 13.50 8.53 11.96
N ARG A 197 14.45 9.43 11.68
CA ARG A 197 15.36 9.27 10.53
C ARG A 197 16.15 7.96 10.59
N SER A 198 16.68 7.61 11.76
CA SER A 198 17.50 6.41 11.95
C SER A 198 16.70 5.11 12.04
N SER A 199 15.36 5.18 12.11
CA SER A 199 14.52 3.98 12.13
C SER A 199 14.05 3.55 10.74
N ILE A 200 14.16 4.41 9.73
CA ILE A 200 13.67 4.10 8.38
C ILE A 200 14.54 3.02 7.75
N ASP A 201 13.92 1.89 7.43
CA ASP A 201 14.56 0.70 6.85
C ASP A 201 13.98 0.31 5.48
N LEU A 202 13.08 1.13 4.93
CA LEU A 202 12.50 0.95 3.60
C LEU A 202 12.07 2.30 3.02
N VAL A 203 12.38 2.56 1.74
CA VAL A 203 11.86 3.72 0.99
C VAL A 203 11.02 3.23 -0.20
N ALA A 204 9.75 3.62 -0.24
CA ALA A 204 8.84 3.26 -1.32
C ALA A 204 8.24 4.52 -1.97
N VAL A 205 8.38 4.68 -3.29
CA VAL A 205 7.83 5.83 -4.01
C VAL A 205 6.74 5.39 -4.98
N ALA A 206 5.54 5.97 -4.83
CA ALA A 206 4.45 5.88 -5.81
C ALA A 206 4.52 7.08 -6.76
N THR A 207 4.69 6.81 -8.06
CA THR A 207 4.67 7.86 -9.09
C THR A 207 4.29 7.31 -10.46
N CYS A 208 3.64 8.14 -11.29
CA CYS A 208 3.49 7.87 -12.73
C CYS A 208 3.96 9.02 -13.63
N SER A 209 4.53 10.08 -13.04
CA SER A 209 5.06 11.24 -13.76
C SER A 209 6.38 10.96 -14.52
N ARG A 210 6.94 9.75 -14.42
CA ARG A 210 8.09 9.29 -15.20
C ARG A 210 7.66 8.34 -16.33
N PRO A 211 7.32 8.85 -17.52
CA PRO A 211 7.02 8.00 -18.66
C PRO A 211 8.30 7.34 -19.19
N GLY A 212 8.33 6.00 -19.18
CA GLY A 212 9.32 5.19 -19.88
C GLY A 212 10.67 5.04 -19.18
N TYR A 213 10.85 3.92 -18.46
CA TYR A 213 12.17 3.36 -18.18
C TYR A 213 12.74 2.74 -19.47
N ASP A 214 13.26 3.56 -20.39
CA ASP A 214 14.01 3.02 -21.53
C ASP A 214 15.46 2.72 -21.10
N LEU A 215 15.81 1.45 -20.97
CA LEU A 215 17.16 1.06 -20.52
C LEU A 215 18.27 1.44 -21.53
N SER A 216 17.93 1.96 -22.71
CA SER A 216 18.89 2.31 -23.76
C SER A 216 19.51 3.71 -23.65
N SER A 217 19.03 4.59 -22.76
CA SER A 217 19.57 5.95 -22.62
C SER A 217 20.63 6.05 -21.52
N THR A 218 21.66 6.88 -21.73
CA THR A 218 22.80 7.09 -20.81
C THR A 218 22.58 8.17 -19.74
N ASP A 219 21.33 8.54 -19.41
CA ASP A 219 21.03 9.62 -18.46
C ASP A 219 21.04 9.12 -17.00
N PRO A 220 21.91 9.65 -16.12
CA PRO A 220 21.99 9.26 -14.70
C PRO A 220 20.75 9.63 -13.87
N SER A 221 19.79 10.40 -14.38
CA SER A 221 18.51 10.72 -13.72
C SER A 221 17.47 9.56 -13.75
N ARG A 222 17.84 8.37 -14.24
CA ARG A 222 16.95 7.20 -14.38
C ARG A 222 17.02 6.17 -13.24
N HIS A 223 17.73 6.42 -12.15
CA HIS A 223 17.60 5.57 -10.96
C HIS A 223 16.19 5.67 -10.37
N PRO A 224 15.71 4.63 -9.67
CA PRO A 224 14.47 4.73 -8.90
C PRO A 224 14.47 5.97 -8.03
N VAL A 225 13.36 6.71 -8.03
CA VAL A 225 13.19 7.91 -7.19
C VAL A 225 13.49 7.53 -5.74
N ALA A 226 12.99 6.38 -5.30
CA ALA A 226 13.22 5.86 -3.96
C ALA A 226 14.71 5.71 -3.62
N ALA A 227 15.53 5.23 -4.56
CA ALA A 227 16.97 5.05 -4.35
C ALA A 227 17.69 6.40 -4.23
N ASN A 228 17.29 7.39 -5.03
CA ASN A 228 17.84 8.74 -4.95
C ASN A 228 17.44 9.43 -3.62
N VAL A 229 16.20 9.25 -3.18
CA VAL A 229 15.73 9.71 -1.86
C VAL A 229 16.53 9.04 -0.74
N ALA A 230 16.67 7.71 -0.77
CA ALA A 230 17.41 6.97 0.25
C ALA A 230 18.86 7.46 0.36
N ASN A 231 19.54 7.61 -0.78
CA ASN A 231 20.90 8.13 -0.83
C ASN A 231 21.01 9.56 -0.27
N HIS A 232 20.10 10.47 -0.65
CA HIS A 232 20.09 11.85 -0.14
C HIS A 232 19.86 11.90 1.38
N LEU A 233 18.99 11.03 1.89
CA LEU A 233 18.68 10.94 3.32
C LEU A 233 19.72 10.12 4.11
N GLY A 234 20.71 9.50 3.47
CA GLY A 234 21.68 8.63 4.12
C GLY A 234 21.06 7.35 4.68
N ILE A 235 19.97 6.89 4.07
CA ILE A 235 19.31 5.60 4.35
C ILE A 235 20.00 4.56 3.46
N HIS A 236 20.48 3.47 4.07
CA HIS A 236 21.28 2.45 3.40
C HIS A 236 20.55 1.10 3.33
N ASP A 237 19.22 1.16 3.20
CA ASP A 237 18.33 0.01 3.18
C ASP A 237 17.55 -0.07 1.85
N ASP A 238 16.51 -0.90 1.81
CA ASP A 238 15.77 -1.18 0.58
C ASP A 238 15.02 0.04 0.04
N ALA A 239 14.99 0.17 -1.29
CA ALA A 239 14.31 1.25 -1.95
C ALA A 239 13.66 0.79 -3.27
N PHE A 240 12.39 1.12 -3.49
CA PHE A 240 11.71 0.79 -4.75
C PHE A 240 10.67 1.83 -5.18
N ASP A 241 10.49 1.95 -6.49
CA ASP A 241 9.38 2.69 -7.09
C ASP A 241 8.24 1.72 -7.45
N LEU A 242 7.00 2.15 -7.26
CA LEU A 242 5.81 1.43 -7.69
C LEU A 242 4.94 2.33 -8.59
N GLN A 243 4.64 1.84 -9.79
CA GLN A 243 3.81 2.55 -10.75
C GLN A 243 2.45 1.85 -10.91
N ALA A 244 1.39 2.50 -10.42
CA ALA A 244 -0.01 2.11 -10.67
C ALA A 244 -0.88 3.33 -10.98
N ALA A 245 -0.31 4.30 -11.71
CA ALA A 245 -0.94 5.56 -12.10
C ALA A 245 -1.67 6.26 -10.93
N CYS A 246 -2.89 6.75 -11.13
CA CYS A 246 -3.68 7.41 -10.09
C CYS A 246 -4.13 6.46 -8.96
N SER A 247 -3.91 5.14 -9.09
CA SER A 247 -4.07 4.16 -7.99
C SER A 247 -2.74 3.84 -7.28
N GLY A 248 -1.69 4.62 -7.54
CA GLY A 248 -0.35 4.45 -6.99
C GLY A 248 -0.32 4.34 -5.46
N PHE A 249 -1.04 5.23 -4.74
CA PHE A 249 -1.07 5.19 -3.28
C PHE A 249 -1.68 3.88 -2.72
N PRO A 250 -2.92 3.47 -3.09
CA PRO A 250 -3.47 2.18 -2.64
C PRO A 250 -2.57 0.97 -2.91
N TYR A 251 -1.98 0.88 -4.11
CA TYR A 251 -1.08 -0.22 -4.48
C TYR A 251 0.21 -0.22 -3.65
N THR A 252 0.83 0.95 -3.49
CA THR A 252 2.08 1.09 -2.73
C THR A 252 1.85 0.86 -1.25
N LEU A 253 0.75 1.38 -0.70
CA LEU A 253 0.38 1.14 0.69
C LEU A 253 0.14 -0.35 0.95
N ALA A 254 -0.49 -1.07 0.03
CA ALA A 254 -0.69 -2.52 0.14
C ALA A 254 0.63 -3.30 0.16
N ALA A 255 1.56 -2.95 -0.74
CA ALA A 255 2.88 -3.56 -0.81
C ALA A 255 3.70 -3.30 0.46
N VAL A 256 3.78 -2.03 0.89
CA VAL A 256 4.50 -1.63 2.11
C VAL A 256 3.88 -2.26 3.35
N THR A 257 2.54 -2.25 3.47
CA THR A 257 1.83 -2.89 4.59
C THR A 257 2.18 -4.37 4.67
N SER A 258 2.25 -5.06 3.53
CA SER A 258 2.59 -6.49 3.50
C SER A 258 4.02 -6.73 4.01
N LEU A 259 4.99 -5.89 3.62
CA LEU A 259 6.38 -5.96 4.11
C LEU A 259 6.45 -5.67 5.62
N VAL A 260 5.72 -4.67 6.11
CA VAL A 260 5.64 -4.35 7.54
C VAL A 260 4.98 -5.48 8.34
N SER A 261 3.86 -6.01 7.85
CA SER A 261 3.09 -7.07 8.51
C SER A 261 3.83 -8.40 8.61
N MET A 262 4.68 -8.73 7.63
CA MET A 262 5.53 -9.93 7.70
C MET A 262 6.81 -9.72 8.53
N GLY A 263 7.01 -8.52 9.09
CA GLY A 263 8.18 -8.18 9.90
C GLY A 263 9.45 -7.89 9.08
N TYR A 264 9.31 -7.63 7.78
CA TYR A 264 10.44 -7.27 6.92
C TYR A 264 10.93 -5.84 7.20
N SER A 265 10.00 -4.90 7.39
CA SER A 265 10.28 -3.49 7.68
C SER A 265 9.63 -3.07 8.99
N GLY A 266 10.40 -2.39 9.84
CA GLY A 266 9.95 -1.78 11.09
C GLY A 266 9.52 -0.33 10.92
N CYS A 267 10.01 0.37 9.89
CA CYS A 267 9.58 1.73 9.57
C CYS A 267 9.87 2.04 8.09
N ALA A 268 8.80 2.08 7.28
CA ALA A 268 8.91 2.42 5.87
C ALA A 268 8.55 3.88 5.61
N LEU A 269 9.35 4.57 4.81
CA LEU A 269 9.04 5.88 4.23
C LEU A 269 8.30 5.67 2.90
N LEU A 270 6.99 5.93 2.89
CA LEU A 270 6.15 5.88 1.70
C LEU A 270 5.97 7.31 1.17
N ILE A 271 6.31 7.51 -0.10
CA ILE A 271 6.22 8.82 -0.77
C ILE A 271 5.28 8.69 -1.97
N CYS A 272 4.41 9.66 -2.17
CA CYS A 272 3.67 9.83 -3.42
C CYS A 272 4.07 11.15 -4.04
N ALA A 273 4.74 11.10 -5.19
CA ALA A 273 5.27 12.28 -5.87
C ALA A 273 4.82 12.31 -7.32
N GLU A 274 4.30 13.46 -7.76
CA GLU A 274 3.81 13.67 -9.11
C GLU A 274 4.24 15.04 -9.61
N LYS A 275 4.82 15.07 -10.81
CA LYS A 275 5.22 16.26 -11.55
C LYS A 275 4.56 16.24 -12.93
N PHE A 276 3.23 16.31 -12.96
CA PHE A 276 2.47 16.25 -14.21
C PHE A 276 2.81 17.40 -15.16
N SER A 277 3.18 18.57 -14.67
CA SER A 277 3.62 19.69 -15.52
C SER A 277 4.71 19.29 -16.52
N SER A 278 5.55 18.32 -16.16
CA SER A 278 6.63 17.79 -17.01
C SER A 278 6.13 16.85 -18.12
N ILE A 279 4.91 16.35 -18.04
CA ILE A 279 4.29 15.41 -18.99
C ILE A 279 2.93 15.89 -19.50
N LEU A 280 2.67 17.19 -19.41
CA LEU A 280 1.51 17.82 -20.02
C LEU A 280 1.89 18.49 -21.34
N ASP A 281 0.85 18.71 -22.14
CA ASP A 281 0.87 19.63 -23.26
C ASP A 281 -0.13 20.74 -22.96
N TYR A 282 0.38 21.92 -22.64
CA TYR A 282 -0.46 23.05 -22.26
C TYR A 282 -1.27 23.61 -23.44
N GLN A 283 -0.97 23.22 -24.68
CA GLN A 283 -1.85 23.48 -25.82
C GLN A 283 -3.12 22.62 -25.79
N ASP A 284 -3.08 21.43 -25.17
CA ASP A 284 -4.25 20.59 -24.99
C ASP A 284 -5.15 21.13 -23.87
N ARG A 285 -6.10 21.96 -24.29
CA ARG A 285 -7.14 22.53 -23.43
C ARG A 285 -7.94 21.49 -22.62
N SER A 286 -8.00 20.23 -23.05
CA SER A 286 -8.74 19.19 -22.33
C SER A 286 -8.02 18.67 -21.08
N SER A 287 -6.68 18.75 -21.06
CA SER A 287 -5.85 18.19 -19.99
C SER A 287 -5.05 19.25 -19.23
N ALA A 288 -4.64 20.34 -19.89
CA ALA A 288 -3.84 21.42 -19.29
C ALA A 288 -4.39 21.98 -17.96
N PRO A 289 -5.72 22.17 -17.80
CA PRO A 289 -6.27 22.65 -16.54
C PRO A 289 -6.38 21.59 -15.45
N LEU A 290 -6.23 20.30 -15.78
CA LEU A 290 -6.59 19.23 -14.87
C LEU A 290 -5.53 18.94 -13.85
N PHE A 291 -4.25 18.96 -14.23
CA PHE A 291 -3.20 18.38 -13.41
C PHE A 291 -2.33 19.41 -12.70
N GLY A 292 -1.70 18.98 -11.61
CA GLY A 292 -0.75 19.75 -10.83
C GLY A 292 0.39 18.88 -10.31
N ASP A 293 1.34 19.53 -9.66
CA ASP A 293 2.54 18.92 -9.12
C ASP A 293 2.50 18.94 -7.59
N ILE A 294 2.90 17.83 -6.97
CA ILE A 294 2.98 17.71 -5.52
C ILE A 294 3.89 16.54 -5.12
N ALA A 295 4.44 16.56 -3.91
CA ALA A 295 4.94 15.36 -3.28
C ALA A 295 4.48 15.27 -1.83
N ALA A 296 4.04 14.10 -1.40
CA ALA A 296 3.63 13.83 -0.02
C ALA A 296 4.38 12.60 0.51
N ALA A 297 4.77 12.63 1.78
CA ALA A 297 5.49 11.54 2.43
C ALA A 297 4.77 11.12 3.70
N CYS A 298 4.79 9.84 4.03
CA CYS A 298 4.34 9.30 5.31
C CYS A 298 5.26 8.18 5.81
N LEU A 299 5.19 7.93 7.11
CA LEU A 299 5.82 6.77 7.73
C LEU A 299 4.78 5.67 7.94
N VAL A 300 5.17 4.44 7.60
CA VAL A 300 4.36 3.24 7.76
C VAL A 300 5.07 2.32 8.74
N THR A 301 4.45 2.08 9.91
CA THR A 301 5.07 1.32 11.02
C THR A 301 4.14 0.20 11.50
N PRO A 302 4.67 -0.87 12.12
CA PRO A 302 3.84 -1.91 12.74
C PRO A 302 2.87 -1.34 13.79
N SER A 303 1.65 -1.84 13.82
CA SER A 303 0.64 -1.53 14.84
C SER A 303 -0.40 -2.64 14.97
N ASP A 304 -1.14 -2.66 16.08
CA ASP A 304 -2.25 -3.60 16.32
C ASP A 304 -3.50 -3.19 15.53
N GLU A 305 -3.64 -1.90 15.23
CA GLU A 305 -4.63 -1.31 14.32
C GLU A 305 -3.91 -0.71 13.10
N GLY A 306 -4.66 -0.30 12.09
CA GLY A 306 -4.09 0.23 10.85
C GLY A 306 -4.83 -0.29 9.63
N VAL A 307 -4.09 -0.73 8.60
CA VAL A 307 -4.69 -1.27 7.37
C VAL A 307 -5.47 -2.56 7.66
N GLN A 308 -6.78 -2.54 7.44
CA GLN A 308 -7.68 -3.63 7.78
C GLN A 308 -7.89 -4.58 6.59
N ARG A 309 -8.12 -3.99 5.42
CA ARG A 309 -8.41 -4.71 4.18
C ARG A 309 -8.00 -3.86 2.99
N VAL A 310 -7.56 -4.57 1.95
CA VAL A 310 -7.13 -4.00 0.68
C VAL A 310 -7.87 -4.72 -0.45
N GLN A 311 -8.33 -3.98 -1.44
CA GLN A 311 -8.86 -4.50 -2.69
C GLN A 311 -8.20 -3.77 -3.85
N LEU A 312 -7.45 -4.49 -4.68
CA LEU A 312 -6.76 -3.95 -5.85
C LEU A 312 -7.28 -4.64 -7.11
N HIS A 313 -7.37 -3.89 -8.19
CA HIS A 313 -7.81 -4.41 -9.48
C HIS A 313 -7.09 -3.71 -10.63
N GLY A 314 -6.81 -4.46 -11.69
CA GLY A 314 -6.23 -3.95 -12.92
C GLY A 314 -6.85 -4.62 -14.13
N ASP A 315 -7.20 -3.83 -15.14
CA ASP A 315 -7.81 -4.26 -16.39
C ASP A 315 -7.06 -3.69 -17.59
N GLY A 316 -6.19 -4.52 -18.16
CA GLY A 316 -5.42 -4.23 -19.37
C GLY A 316 -6.10 -4.69 -20.66
N SER A 317 -7.42 -4.93 -20.65
CA SER A 317 -8.15 -5.42 -21.82
C SER A 317 -8.00 -4.49 -23.04
N PRO A 318 -8.12 -5.03 -24.28
CA PRO A 318 -7.99 -4.22 -25.49
C PRO A 318 -8.86 -2.95 -25.47
N GLY A 319 -8.24 -1.81 -25.79
CA GLY A 319 -8.90 -0.51 -25.78
C GLY A 319 -8.97 0.20 -24.42
N MET A 320 -8.53 -0.44 -23.31
CA MET A 320 -8.37 0.21 -22.01
C MET A 320 -7.20 1.19 -22.02
N GLN A 321 -6.06 0.76 -22.57
CA GLN A 321 -4.83 1.55 -22.72
C GLN A 321 -5.01 2.85 -23.52
N GLU A 322 -6.00 2.93 -24.41
CA GLU A 322 -6.25 4.11 -25.23
C GLU A 322 -7.05 5.19 -24.47
N MET A 323 -7.63 4.85 -23.32
CA MET A 323 -8.42 5.79 -22.54
C MET A 323 -7.54 6.81 -21.82
N LEU A 324 -6.40 6.39 -21.29
CA LEU A 324 -5.44 7.25 -20.61
C LEU A 324 -4.04 6.64 -20.76
N THR A 325 -3.16 7.34 -21.47
CA THR A 325 -1.79 6.89 -21.75
C THR A 325 -0.86 8.08 -21.91
N THR A 326 0.43 7.82 -22.07
CA THR A 326 1.42 8.82 -22.48
C THR A 326 1.91 8.53 -23.89
N LYS A 327 2.16 9.58 -24.67
CA LYS A 327 2.72 9.49 -26.02
C LYS A 327 3.82 10.52 -26.20
N TRP A 328 4.86 10.15 -26.93
CA TRP A 328 5.87 11.12 -27.37
C TRP A 328 5.25 12.10 -28.37
N ASP A 329 5.55 13.38 -28.20
CA ASP A 329 5.13 14.47 -29.09
C ASP A 329 6.25 15.51 -29.23
N ASP A 330 6.69 15.74 -30.47
CA ASP A 330 7.73 16.72 -30.81
C ASP A 330 7.22 18.18 -30.77
N THR A 331 5.92 18.36 -30.57
CA THR A 331 5.22 19.65 -30.66
C THR A 331 4.51 20.08 -29.38
N ARG A 332 4.68 19.35 -28.28
CA ARG A 332 4.06 19.72 -26.99
C ARG A 332 4.61 21.05 -26.46
N TYR A 333 3.77 21.76 -25.73
CA TYR A 333 4.14 23.00 -25.02
C TYR A 333 4.13 22.79 -23.50
N ILE A 334 5.15 23.31 -22.82
CA ILE A 334 5.25 23.33 -21.36
C ILE A 334 5.22 24.77 -20.83
N ILE A 335 4.85 24.95 -19.55
CA ILE A 335 5.02 26.22 -18.86
C ILE A 335 6.48 26.36 -18.43
N THR A 336 7.09 27.50 -18.78
CA THR A 336 8.42 27.92 -18.33
C THR A 336 8.35 29.33 -17.75
N GLN A 337 9.48 29.81 -17.22
CA GLN A 337 9.61 31.17 -16.74
C GLN A 337 10.84 31.84 -17.36
N ASP A 338 10.63 32.98 -18.00
CA ASP A 338 11.67 33.82 -18.61
C ASP A 338 11.62 35.20 -17.95
N ASP A 339 12.73 35.65 -17.35
CA ASP A 339 12.86 36.95 -16.66
C ASP A 339 11.71 37.26 -15.67
N GLY A 340 11.25 36.25 -14.94
CA GLY A 340 10.18 36.37 -13.96
C GLY A 340 8.76 36.23 -14.53
N VAL A 341 8.60 36.10 -15.84
CA VAL A 341 7.32 36.01 -16.53
C VAL A 341 7.06 34.58 -17.00
N LEU A 342 5.88 34.04 -16.66
CA LEU A 342 5.46 32.72 -17.15
C LEU A 342 5.13 32.78 -18.64
N CYS A 343 5.60 31.79 -19.39
CA CYS A 343 5.38 31.67 -20.82
C CYS A 343 5.23 30.20 -21.24
N LEU A 344 4.83 29.98 -22.50
CA LEU A 344 4.82 28.65 -23.11
C LEU A 344 6.07 28.45 -23.96
N ARG A 345 6.69 27.29 -23.80
CA ARG A 345 7.83 26.86 -24.63
C ARG A 345 7.52 25.52 -25.27
N GLN A 346 7.82 25.39 -26.56
CA GLN A 346 7.81 24.09 -27.22
C GLN A 346 8.95 23.23 -26.66
N ASP A 347 8.63 22.01 -26.26
CA ASP A 347 9.57 21.11 -25.61
C ASP A 347 9.25 19.65 -25.97
N PRO A 348 9.88 19.04 -26.99
CA PRO A 348 9.62 17.65 -27.37
C PRO A 348 9.67 16.70 -26.18
N GLY A 349 8.67 15.82 -26.04
CA GLY A 349 8.66 14.88 -24.93
C GLY A 349 7.38 14.08 -24.81
N TRP A 350 7.28 13.30 -23.75
CA TRP A 350 6.07 12.56 -23.43
C TRP A 350 4.97 13.50 -22.95
N LYS A 351 3.74 13.28 -23.43
CA LYS A 351 2.54 13.96 -22.96
C LYS A 351 1.42 13.00 -22.61
N VAL A 352 0.58 13.37 -21.65
CA VAL A 352 -0.67 12.68 -21.34
C VAL A 352 -1.64 12.80 -22.51
N VAL A 353 -2.25 11.68 -22.89
CA VAL A 353 -3.32 11.59 -23.88
C VAL A 353 -4.49 10.86 -23.24
N MET A 354 -5.66 11.51 -23.25
CA MET A 354 -6.82 11.02 -22.53
C MET A 354 -8.12 11.15 -23.32
N ASN A 355 -8.99 10.15 -23.19
CA ASN A 355 -10.39 10.21 -23.58
C ASN A 355 -11.25 10.41 -22.32
N GLY A 356 -11.39 11.67 -21.90
CA GLY A 356 -12.10 12.01 -20.66
C GLY A 356 -13.54 11.49 -20.58
N ARG A 357 -14.24 11.35 -21.72
CA ARG A 357 -15.59 10.77 -21.75
C ARG A 357 -15.57 9.29 -21.39
N ARG A 358 -14.69 8.51 -22.00
CA ARG A 358 -14.57 7.07 -21.72
C ARG A 358 -14.07 6.83 -20.29
N ILE A 359 -13.09 7.62 -19.82
CA ILE A 359 -12.61 7.56 -18.42
C ILE A 359 -13.76 7.84 -17.44
N TYR A 360 -14.55 8.89 -17.68
CA TYR A 360 -15.68 9.23 -16.81
C TYR A 360 -16.73 8.12 -16.77
N GLN A 361 -17.08 7.54 -17.93
CA GLN A 361 -18.01 6.41 -18.01
C GLN A 361 -17.48 5.18 -17.25
N TRP A 362 -16.21 4.84 -17.45
CA TRP A 362 -15.55 3.77 -16.71
C TRP A 362 -15.58 4.02 -15.20
N ALA A 363 -15.25 5.24 -14.76
CA ALA A 363 -15.26 5.61 -13.34
C ALA A 363 -16.64 5.39 -12.68
N LEU A 364 -17.72 5.75 -13.38
CA LEU A 364 -19.10 5.55 -12.92
C LEU A 364 -19.54 4.09 -12.88
N GLN A 365 -18.96 3.23 -13.72
CA GLN A 365 -19.36 1.83 -13.88
C GLN A 365 -18.54 0.86 -13.04
N THR A 366 -17.33 1.24 -12.63
CA THR A 366 -16.39 0.31 -12.02
C THR A 366 -15.89 0.79 -10.65
N PRO A 367 -14.97 1.77 -10.52
CA PRO A 367 -14.42 2.12 -9.23
C PRO A 367 -15.41 2.80 -8.28
N ILE A 368 -16.34 3.65 -8.77
CA ILE A 368 -17.31 4.30 -7.88
C ILE A 368 -18.27 3.26 -7.24
N PRO A 369 -18.93 2.38 -8.01
CA PRO A 369 -19.73 1.30 -7.42
C PRO A 369 -18.92 0.42 -6.46
N ALA A 370 -17.67 0.09 -6.79
CA ALA A 370 -16.80 -0.69 -5.91
C ALA A 370 -16.53 0.03 -4.57
N ILE A 371 -16.32 1.35 -4.57
CA ILE A 371 -16.18 2.14 -3.33
C ILE A 371 -17.46 2.09 -2.50
N VAL A 372 -18.62 2.25 -3.14
CA VAL A 372 -19.92 2.23 -2.45
C VAL A 372 -20.20 0.85 -1.85
N GLU A 373 -19.95 -0.22 -2.61
CA GLU A 373 -20.05 -1.60 -2.12
C GLU A 373 -19.11 -1.83 -0.94
N TYR A 374 -17.87 -1.36 -1.03
CA TYR A 374 -16.90 -1.46 0.06
C TYR A 374 -17.38 -0.76 1.34
N VAL A 375 -17.98 0.43 1.22
CA VAL A 375 -18.58 1.15 2.35
C VAL A 375 -19.70 0.33 2.97
N GLN A 376 -20.57 -0.29 2.16
CA GLN A 376 -21.64 -1.16 2.66
C GLN A 376 -21.08 -2.39 3.40
N GLU A 377 -20.06 -3.05 2.85
CA GLU A 377 -19.36 -4.17 3.50
C GLU A 377 -18.67 -3.75 4.81
N SER A 378 -18.29 -2.47 4.94
CA SER A 378 -17.67 -1.88 6.13
C SER A 378 -18.68 -1.38 7.17
N GLY A 379 -19.97 -1.68 6.98
CA GLY A 379 -21.07 -1.34 7.89
C GLY A 379 -21.99 -0.23 7.42
N GLY A 380 -21.86 0.26 6.17
CA GLY A 380 -22.80 1.21 5.56
C GLY A 380 -22.95 2.50 6.36
N GLU A 381 -24.16 2.81 6.84
CA GLU A 381 -24.39 3.98 7.69
C GLU A 381 -23.56 3.95 8.98
N ASP A 382 -23.31 2.77 9.56
CA ASP A 382 -22.54 2.65 10.79
C ASP A 382 -21.06 3.02 10.60
N PHE A 383 -20.50 2.84 9.39
CA PHE A 383 -19.17 3.32 9.07
C PHE A 383 -19.07 4.84 9.29
N PHE A 384 -20.05 5.59 8.78
CA PHE A 384 -20.10 7.04 8.97
C PHE A 384 -20.44 7.43 10.41
N ASN A 385 -21.35 6.72 11.08
CA ASN A 385 -21.71 6.98 12.48
C ASN A 385 -20.51 6.81 13.44
N ARG A 386 -19.57 5.92 13.11
CA ARG A 386 -18.32 5.74 13.88
C ARG A 386 -17.26 6.82 13.58
N GLY A 387 -17.53 7.75 12.66
CA GLY A 387 -16.58 8.78 12.23
C GLY A 387 -15.70 8.33 11.06
N GLY A 388 -16.24 7.49 10.18
CA GLY A 388 -15.60 7.06 8.94
C GLY A 388 -15.60 8.16 7.88
N ILE A 389 -14.49 8.28 7.16
CA ILE A 389 -14.33 9.19 6.02
C ILE A 389 -13.78 8.45 4.80
N ILE A 390 -13.97 9.02 3.62
CA ILE A 390 -13.45 8.51 2.35
C ILE A 390 -12.52 9.55 1.77
N ILE A 391 -11.30 9.12 1.42
CA ILE A 391 -10.29 9.95 0.76
C ILE A 391 -9.98 9.33 -0.61
N PRO A 392 -10.72 9.71 -1.66
CA PRO A 392 -10.54 9.17 -3.00
C PRO A 392 -9.40 9.87 -3.76
N HIS A 393 -9.08 9.34 -4.93
CA HIS A 393 -8.35 10.06 -5.95
C HIS A 393 -9.21 11.23 -6.45
N SER A 394 -8.79 12.46 -6.11
CA SER A 394 -9.41 13.72 -6.53
C SER A 394 -9.10 14.05 -7.99
N ALA A 395 -9.74 13.32 -8.92
CA ALA A 395 -9.52 13.49 -10.36
C ALA A 395 -10.11 14.81 -10.91
N ASN A 396 -11.34 15.12 -10.50
CA ASN A 396 -12.06 16.37 -10.74
C ASN A 396 -13.36 16.35 -9.91
N ALA A 397 -13.96 17.51 -9.68
CA ALA A 397 -15.14 17.61 -8.81
C ALA A 397 -16.35 16.82 -9.32
N ARG A 398 -16.48 16.58 -10.64
CA ARG A 398 -17.62 15.83 -11.20
C ARG A 398 -17.59 14.35 -10.80
N ILE A 399 -16.40 13.76 -10.77
CA ILE A 399 -16.22 12.36 -10.33
C ILE A 399 -16.54 12.24 -8.84
N THR A 400 -16.04 13.17 -8.02
CA THR A 400 -16.34 13.18 -6.58
C THR A 400 -17.83 13.43 -6.32
N SER A 401 -18.48 14.31 -7.07
CA SER A 401 -19.93 14.53 -6.99
C SER A 401 -20.71 13.26 -7.32
N ALA A 402 -20.32 12.50 -8.34
CA ALA A 402 -20.97 11.24 -8.67
C ALA A 402 -20.79 10.18 -7.58
N LEU A 403 -19.62 10.13 -6.93
CA LEU A 403 -19.40 9.28 -5.75
C LEU A 403 -20.34 9.67 -4.60
N ARG A 404 -20.45 10.97 -4.29
CA ARG A 404 -21.39 11.47 -3.26
C ARG A 404 -22.84 11.12 -3.59
N GLU A 405 -23.25 11.26 -4.84
CA GLU A 405 -24.61 10.93 -5.28
C GLU A 405 -24.94 9.43 -5.06
N GLN A 406 -24.03 8.53 -5.42
CA GLN A 406 -24.23 7.10 -5.17
C GLN A 406 -24.21 6.75 -3.68
N LEU A 407 -23.39 7.43 -2.87
CA LEU A 407 -23.40 7.26 -1.42
C LEU A 407 -24.69 7.75 -0.77
N HIS A 408 -25.24 8.89 -1.22
CA HIS A 408 -26.57 9.38 -0.81
C HIS A 408 -27.67 8.37 -1.15
N ALA A 409 -27.58 7.72 -2.31
CA ALA A 409 -28.54 6.70 -2.69
C ALA A 409 -28.41 5.41 -1.84
N ALA A 410 -27.21 5.10 -1.34
CA ALA A 410 -26.92 3.88 -0.60
C ALA A 410 -27.00 4.04 0.94
N CYS A 411 -26.87 5.26 1.47
CA CYS A 411 -26.85 5.56 2.90
C CYS A 411 -27.79 6.75 3.18
N SER A 412 -28.87 6.53 3.93
CA SER A 412 -29.93 7.53 4.19
C SER A 412 -29.40 8.74 4.95
N ASN A 413 -28.41 8.53 5.82
CA ASN A 413 -27.80 9.56 6.66
C ASN A 413 -26.33 9.84 6.27
N PHE A 414 -26.02 9.84 4.97
CA PHE A 414 -24.68 10.14 4.48
C PHE A 414 -24.26 11.59 4.80
N PRO A 415 -23.13 11.82 5.50
CA PRO A 415 -22.59 13.16 5.71
C PRO A 415 -21.78 13.62 4.50
N ASP A 416 -22.22 14.67 3.81
CA ASP A 416 -21.51 15.22 2.62
C ASP A 416 -20.03 15.53 2.86
N SER A 417 -19.68 15.92 4.10
CA SER A 417 -18.31 16.22 4.51
C SER A 417 -17.42 14.98 4.68
N ALA A 418 -17.98 13.77 4.63
CA ALA A 418 -17.22 12.52 4.80
C ALA A 418 -16.43 12.12 3.55
N VAL A 419 -16.70 12.71 2.38
CA VAL A 419 -15.86 12.54 1.19
C VAL A 419 -14.92 13.73 1.07
N ILE A 420 -13.63 13.49 1.28
CA ILE A 420 -12.58 14.51 1.24
C ILE A 420 -12.19 14.77 -0.21
N ASP A 421 -12.39 16.00 -0.69
CA ASP A 421 -11.98 16.41 -2.03
C ASP A 421 -11.00 17.56 -1.94
N ILE A 422 -9.83 17.38 -2.56
CA ILE A 422 -8.74 18.38 -2.55
C ILE A 422 -8.60 19.12 -3.88
N VAL A 423 -9.38 18.73 -4.90
CA VAL A 423 -9.15 19.14 -6.28
C VAL A 423 -9.26 20.65 -6.51
N GLU A 424 -10.08 21.33 -5.70
CA GLU A 424 -10.26 22.79 -5.80
C GLU A 424 -8.95 23.56 -5.58
N GLN A 425 -8.12 23.07 -4.65
CA GLN A 425 -6.89 23.75 -4.19
C GLN A 425 -5.60 23.15 -4.76
N TYR A 426 -5.64 21.89 -5.19
CA TYR A 426 -4.45 21.15 -5.62
C TYR A 426 -4.48 20.75 -7.09
N ARG A 427 -5.60 20.92 -7.81
CA ARG A 427 -5.87 20.24 -9.09
C ARG A 427 -5.76 18.71 -8.94
N ASN A 428 -5.69 17.98 -10.04
CA ASN A 428 -5.45 16.55 -10.08
C ASN A 428 -3.95 16.27 -9.87
N VAL A 429 -3.61 15.78 -8.69
CA VAL A 429 -2.25 15.34 -8.32
C VAL A 429 -2.11 13.81 -8.35
N SER A 430 -2.88 13.15 -9.22
CA SER A 430 -2.84 11.71 -9.50
C SER A 430 -2.77 10.82 -8.24
N GLY A 431 -1.80 9.90 -8.18
CA GLY A 431 -1.65 8.93 -7.11
C GLY A 431 -1.35 9.56 -5.75
N ALA A 432 -0.92 10.82 -5.70
CA ALA A 432 -0.69 11.53 -4.45
C ALA A 432 -1.98 12.04 -3.77
N SER A 433 -3.11 12.09 -4.49
CA SER A 433 -4.35 12.68 -3.94
C SER A 433 -4.78 12.11 -2.60
N PRO A 434 -4.79 10.78 -2.37
CA PRO A 434 -5.23 10.25 -1.08
C PRO A 434 -4.31 10.64 0.09
N LEU A 435 -3.00 10.72 -0.15
CA LEU A 435 -2.03 11.09 0.88
C LEU A 435 -2.08 12.60 1.19
N VAL A 436 -2.28 13.45 0.18
CA VAL A 436 -2.55 14.88 0.37
C VAL A 436 -3.86 15.10 1.12
N GLY A 437 -4.91 14.32 0.80
CA GLY A 437 -6.18 14.36 1.52
C GLY A 437 -6.04 13.98 3.00
N LEU A 438 -5.21 12.98 3.31
CA LEU A 438 -4.89 12.61 4.70
C LEU A 438 -4.19 13.77 5.44
N TYR A 439 -3.20 14.39 4.79
CA TYR A 439 -2.53 15.57 5.33
C TYR A 439 -3.51 16.71 5.63
N GLU A 440 -4.41 17.03 4.70
CA GLU A 440 -5.42 18.07 4.91
C GLU A 440 -6.37 17.76 6.08
N VAL A 441 -6.80 16.50 6.22
CA VAL A 441 -7.62 16.07 7.35
C VAL A 441 -6.87 16.26 8.68
N GLU A 442 -5.59 15.87 8.74
CA GLU A 442 -4.76 16.07 9.92
C GLU A 442 -4.64 17.58 10.27
N GLN A 443 -4.37 18.43 9.27
CA GLN A 443 -4.29 19.87 9.48
C GLN A 443 -5.62 20.46 9.98
N GLN A 444 -6.76 19.98 9.48
CA GLN A 444 -8.07 20.41 9.96
C GLN A 444 -8.34 19.96 11.40
N VAL A 445 -7.99 18.72 11.75
CA VAL A 445 -8.08 18.20 13.12
C VAL A 445 -7.28 19.08 14.08
N LEU A 446 -6.03 19.41 13.73
CA LEU A 446 -5.15 20.26 14.53
C LEU A 446 -5.69 21.69 14.67
N ARG A 447 -6.11 22.33 13.56
CA ARG A 447 -6.58 23.73 13.55
C ARG A 447 -7.94 23.90 14.24
N ALA A 448 -8.87 23.00 13.96
CA ALA A 448 -10.25 23.08 14.44
C ALA A 448 -10.47 22.35 15.78
N LYS A 449 -9.44 21.67 16.31
CA LYS A 449 -9.52 20.82 17.51
C LYS A 449 -10.67 19.80 17.42
N ARG A 450 -10.86 19.24 16.23
CA ARG A 450 -11.89 18.20 15.98
C ARG A 450 -11.35 16.84 16.41
N ASN A 451 -12.25 15.90 16.62
CA ASN A 451 -11.83 14.50 16.80
C ASN A 451 -11.26 13.99 15.47
N PRO A 452 -10.16 13.21 15.50
CA PRO A 452 -9.67 12.53 14.31
C PRO A 452 -10.71 11.53 13.81
N PRO A 453 -10.71 11.22 12.50
CA PRO A 453 -11.52 10.12 11.97
C PRO A 453 -11.12 8.81 12.64
N LYS A 454 -12.08 7.91 12.84
CA LYS A 454 -11.81 6.57 13.40
C LYS A 454 -11.60 5.52 12.33
N GLU A 455 -12.09 5.78 11.13
CA GLU A 455 -11.93 4.91 9.97
C GLU A 455 -11.74 5.77 8.72
N ILE A 456 -10.89 5.29 7.81
CA ILE A 456 -10.61 5.94 6.55
C ILE A 456 -10.67 4.89 5.45
N ILE A 457 -11.43 5.17 4.38
CA ILE A 457 -11.36 4.42 3.14
C ILE A 457 -10.58 5.27 2.13
N PHE A 458 -9.36 4.85 1.82
CA PHE A 458 -8.59 5.41 0.71
C PHE A 458 -9.04 4.74 -0.58
N ALA A 459 -9.21 5.52 -1.64
CA ALA A 459 -9.48 4.98 -2.97
C ALA A 459 -8.62 5.66 -4.02
N GLY A 460 -8.20 4.92 -5.04
CA GLY A 460 -7.48 5.47 -6.19
C GLY A 460 -7.88 4.73 -7.47
N PHE A 461 -7.95 5.43 -8.59
CA PHE A 461 -8.36 4.86 -9.87
C PHE A 461 -7.84 5.69 -11.04
N GLY A 462 -7.33 5.07 -12.09
CA GLY A 462 -6.75 5.78 -13.23
C GLY A 462 -6.19 4.86 -14.32
N ALA A 463 -5.15 5.33 -15.01
CA ALA A 463 -4.54 4.64 -16.15
C ALA A 463 -4.11 3.21 -15.78
N GLY A 464 -4.29 2.27 -16.72
CA GLY A 464 -4.06 0.85 -16.47
C GLY A 464 -5.03 -0.11 -17.19
N MET A 465 -6.35 0.07 -17.15
CA MET A 465 -7.07 0.86 -16.13
C MET A 465 -6.98 0.14 -14.79
N THR A 466 -6.57 0.83 -13.74
CA THR A 466 -6.42 0.23 -12.41
C THR A 466 -7.23 1.00 -11.38
N TRP A 467 -7.65 0.31 -10.34
CA TRP A 467 -8.22 0.92 -9.14
C TRP A 467 -7.84 0.15 -7.89
N GLY A 468 -7.89 0.82 -6.74
CA GLY A 468 -7.58 0.23 -5.45
C GLY A 468 -8.32 0.92 -4.31
N ILE A 469 -8.72 0.15 -3.32
CA ILE A 469 -9.40 0.59 -2.11
C ILE A 469 -8.64 0.03 -0.90
N VAL A 470 -8.33 0.88 0.08
CA VAL A 470 -7.70 0.48 1.34
C VAL A 470 -8.54 1.00 2.48
N HIS A 471 -8.98 0.09 3.36
CA HIS A 471 -9.63 0.44 4.61
C HIS A 471 -8.62 0.50 5.73
N TYR A 472 -8.60 1.63 6.41
CA TYR A 472 -7.61 2.00 7.40
C TYR A 472 -8.29 2.45 8.70
N LYS A 473 -7.79 1.97 9.83
CA LYS A 473 -8.16 2.44 11.17
C LYS A 473 -6.95 3.17 11.77
N PRO A 474 -6.99 4.51 11.88
CA PRO A 474 -5.88 5.32 12.38
C PRO A 474 -5.42 5.01 13.79
#